data_AF-A0A800IQL9-F1
#
_entry.id   AF-A0A800IQL9-F1
#
_cell.length_a   1.000
_cell.length_b   1.000
_cell.length_c   1.000
_cell.angle_alpha   90.00
_cell.angle_beta   90.00
_cell.angle_gamma   90.00
#
_symmetry.space_group_name_H-M   'P 1'
#
loop_
_entity.id
_entity.type
_entity.pdbx_description
1 polymer ?
#
loop_
_entity_poly.entity_id
_entity_poly.type
_entity_poly.pdbx_seq_one_letter_code
_entity_poly.pdbx_strand_id
1 'polypeptide(L)'
;MHDLATRDDILDYVAQILGPDLVLWATVFWYKAPHNTTFIPWHQDATYWPMEPRINLTVWIAMGPVRRDNGCLRLIPGSHRIWMDEDYCSLTSDSAFDTGLSADQVDESSALHLEMAPGKAVFFTEATLHGSDANRSDQPRLAFALRFATPEVRFDPAGLKEKGIDYLVKTMLVRGEDRYHYNESLQWAPPV
;
A
#
# COMPACT_ATOMS: atom_id res chain seq x y z
N MET A 1 -8.40 11.91 8.67
CA MET A 1 -8.19 10.87 7.63
C MET A 1 -8.86 11.28 6.34
N HIS A 2 -10.17 11.51 6.34
CA HIS A 2 -10.90 12.05 5.18
C HIS A 2 -10.17 13.25 4.55
N ASP A 3 -9.91 14.31 5.32
CA ASP A 3 -9.28 15.55 4.81
C ASP A 3 -7.90 15.34 4.18
N LEU A 4 -7.16 14.32 4.64
CA LEU A 4 -5.87 13.97 4.03
C LEU A 4 -6.07 13.21 2.72
N ALA A 5 -7.05 12.30 2.68
CA ALA A 5 -7.37 11.52 1.50
C ALA A 5 -8.03 12.35 0.39
N THR A 6 -8.65 13.48 0.73
CA THR A 6 -9.30 14.40 -0.22
C THR A 6 -8.52 15.69 -0.46
N ARG A 7 -7.27 15.77 0.01
CA ARG A 7 -6.42 16.95 -0.17
C ARG A 7 -6.02 17.11 -1.64
N ASP A 8 -6.24 18.30 -2.20
CA ASP A 8 -6.07 18.54 -3.64
C ASP A 8 -4.66 18.23 -4.14
N ASP A 9 -3.62 18.62 -3.41
CA ASP A 9 -2.24 18.36 -3.81
C ASP A 9 -1.91 16.86 -3.89
N ILE A 10 -2.45 16.03 -2.99
CA ILE A 10 -2.31 14.57 -3.05
C ILE A 10 -3.07 14.04 -4.26
N LEU A 11 -4.33 14.43 -4.42
CA LEU A 11 -5.16 13.97 -5.52
C LEU A 11 -4.64 14.43 -6.88
N ASP A 12 -3.95 15.56 -6.98
CA ASP A 12 -3.30 16.05 -8.20
C ASP A 12 -2.14 15.14 -8.62
N TYR A 13 -1.33 14.64 -7.68
CA TYR A 13 -0.29 13.65 -7.98
C TYR A 13 -0.89 12.28 -8.32
N VAL A 14 -1.93 11.86 -7.61
CA VAL A 14 -2.63 10.60 -7.90
C VAL A 14 -3.24 10.65 -9.31
N ALA A 15 -3.89 11.75 -9.67
CA ALA A 15 -4.55 11.91 -10.95
C ALA A 15 -3.59 11.95 -12.14
N GLN A 16 -2.35 12.40 -11.94
CA GLN A 16 -1.30 12.31 -12.97
C GLN A 16 -0.95 10.87 -13.33
N ILE A 17 -1.20 9.91 -12.44
CA ILE A 17 -0.87 8.49 -12.63
C ILE A 17 -2.12 7.69 -13.02
N LEU A 18 -3.23 7.87 -12.31
CA LEU A 18 -4.45 7.07 -12.47
C LEU A 18 -5.52 7.72 -13.37
N GLY A 19 -5.39 9.02 -13.67
CA GLY A 19 -6.43 9.77 -14.37
C GLY A 19 -7.39 10.51 -13.43
N PRO A 20 -8.47 11.11 -13.97
CA PRO A 20 -9.27 12.10 -13.26
C PRO A 20 -10.25 11.51 -12.23
N ASP A 21 -10.69 10.27 -12.44
CA ASP A 21 -11.71 9.62 -11.64
C ASP A 21 -11.04 8.71 -10.60
N LEU A 22 -11.20 9.04 -9.33
CA LEU A 22 -10.43 8.45 -8.24
C LEU A 22 -11.35 7.97 -7.13
N VAL A 23 -11.15 6.71 -6.72
CA VAL A 23 -11.77 6.15 -5.51
C VAL A 23 -10.71 5.82 -4.48
N LEU A 24 -10.96 6.18 -3.22
CA LEU A 24 -10.21 5.69 -2.07
C LEU A 24 -10.87 4.39 -1.61
N TRP A 25 -10.12 3.30 -1.57
CA TRP A 25 -10.67 1.99 -1.19
C TRP A 25 -10.08 1.42 0.10
N ALA A 26 -8.92 1.91 0.54
CA ALA A 26 -8.35 1.53 1.82
C ALA A 26 -7.44 2.63 2.40
N THR A 27 -7.33 2.62 3.72
CA THR A 27 -6.34 3.38 4.47
C THR A 27 -5.72 2.49 5.55
N VAL A 28 -4.42 2.57 5.75
CA VAL A 28 -3.70 1.69 6.69
C VAL A 28 -2.70 2.49 7.50
N PHE A 29 -2.71 2.31 8.83
CA PHE A 29 -1.62 2.75 9.69
C PHE A 29 -0.54 1.68 9.76
N TRP A 30 0.69 2.09 9.49
CA TRP A 30 1.85 1.24 9.60
C TRP A 30 2.71 1.68 10.78
N TYR A 31 2.59 0.93 11.88
CA TYR A 31 3.35 1.16 13.10
C TYR A 31 4.38 0.05 13.32
N LYS A 32 5.65 0.41 13.54
CA LYS A 32 6.67 -0.48 14.07
C LYS A 32 7.18 0.08 15.40
N ALA A 33 6.92 -0.63 16.49
CA ALA A 33 7.45 -0.31 17.80
C ALA A 33 9.00 -0.37 17.80
N PRO A 34 9.68 0.33 18.73
CA PRO A 34 11.11 0.12 18.98
C PRO A 34 11.45 -1.35 19.13
N HIS A 35 12.57 -1.79 18.53
CA HIS A 35 13.04 -3.19 18.54
C HIS A 35 12.04 -4.24 18.02
N ASN A 36 11.00 -3.85 17.29
CA ASN A 36 10.10 -4.80 16.65
C ASN A 36 10.87 -5.62 15.61
N THR A 37 10.97 -6.94 15.83
CA THR A 37 11.66 -7.89 14.95
C THR A 37 10.92 -8.19 13.66
N THR A 38 9.63 -7.81 13.58
CA THR A 38 8.78 -8.10 12.43
C THR A 38 9.19 -7.29 11.20
N PHE A 39 9.42 -7.97 10.08
CA PHE A 39 9.67 -7.33 8.79
C PHE A 39 8.45 -7.48 7.86
N ILE A 40 8.37 -6.60 6.86
CA ILE A 40 7.44 -6.79 5.73
C ILE A 40 8.27 -7.37 4.59
N PRO A 41 7.93 -8.57 4.09
CA PRO A 41 8.72 -9.23 3.06
C PRO A 41 8.69 -8.47 1.74
N TRP A 42 9.55 -8.88 0.80
CA TRP A 42 9.40 -8.42 -0.58
C TRP A 42 8.07 -8.90 -1.14
N HIS A 43 7.28 -7.98 -1.67
CA HIS A 43 5.99 -8.29 -2.25
C HIS A 43 5.54 -7.24 -3.26
N GLN A 44 4.63 -7.67 -4.13
CA GLN A 44 3.71 -6.86 -4.90
C GLN A 44 2.34 -6.88 -4.20
N ASP A 45 1.76 -5.70 -4.13
CA ASP A 45 0.54 -5.39 -3.39
C ASP A 45 -0.66 -6.15 -3.98
N ALA A 46 -0.75 -6.22 -5.32
CA ALA A 46 -1.86 -6.86 -6.04
C ALA A 46 -2.02 -8.36 -5.75
N THR A 47 -0.97 -9.05 -5.30
CA THR A 47 -1.02 -10.49 -5.01
C THR A 47 -1.91 -10.80 -3.79
N TYR A 48 -2.15 -9.81 -2.92
CA TYR A 48 -2.96 -9.97 -1.71
C TYR A 48 -4.44 -9.61 -1.89
N TRP A 49 -4.78 -8.78 -2.88
CA TRP A 49 -6.16 -8.32 -3.06
C TRP A 49 -6.72 -8.81 -4.38
N PRO A 50 -7.77 -9.64 -4.35
CA PRO A 50 -8.48 -10.01 -5.55
C PRO A 50 -9.29 -8.79 -6.02
N MET A 51 -8.69 -8.08 -6.98
CA MET A 51 -9.28 -6.94 -7.69
C MET A 51 -8.96 -7.04 -9.18
N GLU A 52 -9.87 -6.57 -10.03
CA GLU A 52 -9.72 -6.60 -11.48
C GLU A 52 -10.33 -5.33 -12.13
N PRO A 53 -9.59 -4.58 -12.98
CA PRO A 53 -8.15 -4.71 -13.21
C PRO A 53 -7.31 -4.42 -11.95
N ARG A 54 -6.06 -4.89 -11.94
CA ARG A 54 -5.10 -4.64 -10.85
C ARG A 54 -4.55 -3.21 -10.93
N ILE A 55 -5.37 -2.24 -10.52
CA ILE A 55 -5.00 -0.82 -10.51
C ILE A 55 -5.09 -0.31 -9.09
N ASN A 56 -3.94 -0.03 -8.48
CA ASN A 56 -3.88 0.65 -7.21
C ASN A 56 -2.63 1.52 -7.09
N LEU A 57 -2.82 2.76 -6.63
CA LEU A 57 -1.73 3.62 -6.24
C LEU A 57 -1.72 3.76 -4.72
N THR A 58 -0.63 3.31 -4.10
CA THR A 58 -0.37 3.51 -2.68
C THR A 58 0.37 4.84 -2.51
N VAL A 59 -0.21 5.74 -1.71
CA VAL A 59 0.45 6.96 -1.20
C VAL A 59 0.85 6.69 0.24
N TRP A 60 2.14 6.44 0.47
CA TRP A 60 2.68 6.14 1.79
C TRP A 60 3.34 7.37 2.38
N ILE A 61 2.82 7.83 3.51
CA ILE A 61 3.17 9.11 4.14
C ILE A 61 3.88 8.84 5.46
N ALA A 62 5.08 9.38 5.62
CA ALA A 62 5.83 9.35 6.88
C ALA A 62 5.12 10.26 7.90
N MET A 63 4.58 9.68 8.98
CA MET A 63 3.95 10.44 10.07
C MET A 63 4.95 10.82 11.17
N GLY A 64 6.07 10.09 11.24
CA GLY A 64 7.25 10.40 12.04
C GLY A 64 8.53 10.22 11.22
N PRO A 65 9.72 10.36 11.83
CA PRO A 65 10.98 10.10 11.14
C PRO A 65 11.03 8.65 10.66
N VAL A 66 11.36 8.45 9.39
CA VAL A 66 11.54 7.15 8.75
C VAL A 66 12.99 7.05 8.33
N ARG A 67 13.66 6.01 8.83
CA ARG A 67 15.10 5.79 8.69
C ARG A 67 15.36 4.32 8.39
N ARG A 68 16.56 4.02 7.92
CA ARG A 68 16.92 2.62 7.64
C ARG A 68 16.86 1.75 8.89
N ASP A 69 17.36 2.26 10.01
CA ASP A 69 17.42 1.55 11.30
C ASP A 69 16.04 1.33 11.96
N ASN A 70 15.02 2.12 11.59
CA ASN A 70 13.66 1.98 12.10
C ASN A 70 12.67 1.33 11.11
N GLY A 71 13.19 0.71 10.05
CA GLY A 71 12.39 -0.08 9.11
C GLY A 71 11.65 0.78 8.09
N CYS A 72 12.39 1.64 7.38
CA CYS A 72 11.89 2.35 6.22
C CYS A 72 11.41 1.39 5.12
N LEU A 73 10.60 1.91 4.19
CA LEU A 73 10.31 1.18 2.96
C LEU A 73 11.61 0.97 2.18
N ARG A 74 11.72 -0.21 1.58
CA ARG A 74 12.69 -0.53 0.54
C ARG A 74 11.93 -0.96 -0.72
N LEU A 75 12.40 -0.55 -1.88
CA LEU A 75 11.79 -0.89 -3.18
C LEU A 75 12.85 -1.23 -4.23
N ILE A 76 12.42 -1.96 -5.27
CA ILE A 76 13.23 -2.23 -6.46
C ILE A 76 12.77 -1.31 -7.60
N PRO A 77 13.62 -0.36 -8.05
CA PRO A 77 13.26 0.52 -9.15
C PRO A 77 12.93 -0.24 -10.44
N GLY A 78 11.85 0.16 -11.11
CA GLY A 78 11.45 -0.44 -12.39
C GLY A 78 10.76 -1.81 -12.30
N SER A 79 10.67 -2.41 -11.12
CA SER A 79 10.07 -3.75 -10.94
C SER A 79 8.57 -3.80 -11.21
N HIS A 80 7.88 -2.65 -11.21
CA HIS A 80 6.45 -2.53 -11.52
C HIS A 80 6.06 -3.00 -12.94
N ARG A 81 7.04 -3.38 -13.77
CA ARG A 81 6.85 -3.87 -15.14
C ARG A 81 6.81 -5.40 -15.22
N ILE A 82 7.07 -6.09 -14.11
CA ILE A 82 7.21 -7.55 -14.05
C ILE A 82 6.35 -8.05 -12.90
N TRP A 83 5.55 -9.09 -13.15
CA TRP A 83 4.77 -9.77 -12.12
C TRP A 83 5.51 -11.01 -11.63
N MET A 84 5.54 -11.21 -10.31
CA MET A 84 6.24 -12.30 -9.62
C MET A 84 5.26 -13.26 -8.92
N ASP A 85 4.01 -13.32 -9.38
CA ASP A 85 2.93 -14.06 -8.70
C ASP A 85 3.26 -15.54 -8.47
N GLU A 86 3.95 -16.18 -9.42
CA GLU A 86 4.32 -17.60 -9.38
C GLU A 86 5.50 -17.89 -8.43
N ASP A 87 6.22 -16.86 -8.02
CA ASP A 87 7.43 -16.97 -7.21
C ASP A 87 7.15 -16.87 -5.70
N TYR A 88 5.91 -16.60 -5.28
CA TYR A 88 5.58 -16.43 -3.86
C TYR A 88 5.76 -17.74 -3.09
N CYS A 89 6.43 -17.64 -1.94
CA CYS A 89 6.64 -18.75 -1.01
C CYS A 89 6.05 -18.43 0.37
N SER A 90 5.83 -19.48 1.17
CA SER A 90 5.52 -19.34 2.60
C SER A 90 6.73 -18.79 3.34
N LEU A 91 6.50 -17.88 4.29
CA LEU A 91 7.56 -17.19 5.01
C LEU A 91 7.66 -17.61 6.48
N THR A 92 8.75 -17.17 7.11
CA THR A 92 9.08 -17.43 8.52
C THR A 92 8.17 -16.68 9.50
N SER A 93 8.20 -17.05 10.77
CA SER A 93 7.41 -16.43 11.85
C SER A 93 7.66 -14.94 12.09
N ASP A 94 8.82 -14.40 11.67
CA ASP A 94 9.13 -12.97 11.85
C ASP A 94 8.59 -12.08 10.71
N SER A 95 7.99 -12.67 9.67
CA SER A 95 7.31 -11.92 8.62
C SER A 95 5.95 -11.46 9.10
N ALA A 96 5.55 -10.24 8.75
CA ALA A 96 4.18 -9.78 9.00
C ALA A 96 3.14 -10.44 8.08
N PHE A 97 3.57 -11.00 6.95
CA PHE A 97 2.72 -11.65 5.96
C PHE A 97 3.09 -13.13 5.83
N ASP A 98 2.08 -13.97 5.63
CA ASP A 98 2.26 -15.42 5.50
C ASP A 98 3.03 -15.82 4.24
N THR A 99 2.90 -15.03 3.17
CA THR A 99 3.57 -15.25 1.88
C THR A 99 4.24 -14.00 1.35
N GLY A 100 5.26 -14.19 0.53
CA GLY A 100 6.00 -13.13 -0.17
C GLY A 100 7.16 -13.73 -0.96
N LEU A 101 8.08 -12.86 -1.40
CA LEU A 101 9.34 -13.28 -2.02
C LEU A 101 10.45 -13.31 -0.98
N SER A 102 11.26 -14.36 -1.00
CA SER A 102 12.48 -14.44 -0.20
C SER A 102 13.58 -13.55 -0.79
N ALA A 103 14.56 -13.19 0.05
CA ALA A 103 15.62 -12.26 -0.34
C ALA A 103 16.50 -12.77 -1.49
N ASP A 104 16.62 -14.08 -1.67
CA ASP A 104 17.36 -14.72 -2.77
C ASP A 104 16.61 -14.70 -4.11
N GLN A 105 15.31 -14.41 -4.10
CA GLN A 105 14.49 -14.23 -5.31
C GLN A 105 14.54 -12.80 -5.86
N VAL A 106 15.17 -11.88 -5.12
CA VAL A 106 15.20 -10.45 -5.44
C VAL A 106 16.65 -9.97 -5.45
N ASP A 107 17.03 -9.22 -6.48
CA ASP A 107 18.34 -8.55 -6.49
C ASP A 107 18.35 -7.38 -5.49
N GLU A 108 18.62 -7.68 -4.21
CA GLU A 108 18.67 -6.67 -3.15
C GLU A 108 19.78 -5.62 -3.36
N SER A 109 20.76 -5.87 -4.24
CA SER A 109 21.79 -4.87 -4.55
C SER A 109 21.22 -3.65 -5.27
N SER A 110 20.07 -3.81 -5.92
CA SER A 110 19.34 -2.74 -6.60
C SER A 110 18.33 -2.02 -5.69
N ALA A 111 18.18 -2.46 -4.43
CA ALA A 111 17.15 -1.94 -3.52
C ALA A 111 17.43 -0.51 -3.04
N LEU A 112 16.45 0.37 -3.24
CA LEU A 112 16.45 1.72 -2.68
C LEU A 112 15.73 1.75 -1.33
N HIS A 113 16.42 2.24 -0.31
CA HIS A 113 15.87 2.46 1.02
C HIS A 113 15.39 3.92 1.14
N LEU A 114 14.12 4.10 1.50
CA LEU A 114 13.45 5.40 1.49
C LEU A 114 13.41 6.03 2.88
N GLU A 115 14.51 6.67 3.27
CA GLU A 115 14.54 7.50 4.47
C GLU A 115 13.80 8.81 4.24
N MET A 116 12.89 9.15 5.15
CA MET A 116 11.95 10.26 4.98
C MET A 116 11.73 11.03 6.28
N ALA A 117 11.73 12.36 6.16
CA ALA A 117 11.28 13.23 7.24
C ALA A 117 9.73 13.17 7.38
N PRO A 118 9.17 13.49 8.56
CA PRO A 118 7.72 13.58 8.73
C PRO A 118 7.06 14.48 7.68
N GLY A 119 5.90 14.06 7.17
CA GLY A 119 5.13 14.75 6.13
C GLY A 119 5.59 14.49 4.70
N LYS A 120 6.70 13.78 4.49
CA LYS A 120 7.10 13.30 3.15
C LYS A 120 6.31 12.06 2.76
N ALA A 121 6.09 11.91 1.46
CA ALA A 121 5.33 10.81 0.90
C ALA A 121 6.07 10.15 -0.27
N VAL A 122 5.84 8.86 -0.45
CA VAL A 122 6.21 8.10 -1.65
C VAL A 122 4.95 7.50 -2.27
N PHE A 123 4.93 7.48 -3.60
CA PHE A 123 3.84 6.95 -4.41
C PHE A 123 4.38 5.74 -5.18
N PHE A 124 3.68 4.62 -5.12
CA PHE A 124 4.05 3.42 -5.86
C PHE A 124 2.82 2.59 -6.22
N THR A 125 2.89 1.92 -7.37
CA THR A 125 1.80 1.09 -7.88
C THR A 125 1.75 -0.27 -7.20
N GLU A 126 0.64 -0.97 -7.37
CA GLU A 126 0.42 -2.33 -6.87
C GLU A 126 1.45 -3.36 -7.38
N ALA A 127 2.06 -3.09 -8.54
CA ALA A 127 3.13 -3.89 -9.11
C ALA A 127 4.54 -3.56 -8.56
N THR A 128 4.73 -2.46 -7.81
CA THR A 128 6.07 -2.11 -7.33
C THR A 128 6.52 -3.09 -6.25
N LEU A 129 7.68 -3.71 -6.46
CA LEU A 129 8.24 -4.69 -5.53
C LEU A 129 8.85 -3.92 -4.36
N HIS A 130 8.31 -4.14 -3.17
CA HIS A 130 8.68 -3.39 -1.98
C HIS A 130 8.57 -4.23 -0.71
N GLY A 131 9.15 -3.72 0.38
CA GLY A 131 9.13 -4.34 1.70
C GLY A 131 9.62 -3.36 2.76
N SER A 132 9.84 -3.83 3.98
CA SER A 132 10.53 -3.04 5.01
C SER A 132 11.19 -3.91 6.06
N ASP A 133 12.39 -3.54 6.46
CA ASP A 133 13.14 -4.24 7.50
C ASP A 133 12.50 -4.09 8.88
N ALA A 134 12.90 -4.95 9.82
CA ALA A 134 12.61 -4.81 11.24
C ALA A 134 13.03 -3.44 11.80
N ASN A 135 12.38 -2.99 12.87
CA ASN A 135 12.83 -1.79 13.58
C ASN A 135 13.89 -2.19 14.61
N ARG A 136 15.13 -1.76 14.42
CA ARG A 136 16.26 -2.04 15.33
C ARG A 136 16.58 -0.86 16.26
N SER A 137 15.91 0.27 16.06
CA SER A 137 16.13 1.50 16.81
C SER A 137 15.29 1.59 18.09
N ASP A 138 15.62 2.57 18.94
CA ASP A 138 14.84 2.94 20.13
C ASP A 138 13.61 3.80 19.80
N GLN A 139 13.40 4.17 18.53
CA GLN A 139 12.34 5.07 18.09
C GLN A 139 11.27 4.31 17.30
N PRO A 140 9.97 4.62 17.49
CA PRO A 140 8.94 4.01 16.66
C PRO A 140 9.01 4.53 15.23
N ARG A 141 8.54 3.71 14.28
CA ARG A 141 8.24 4.16 12.92
C ARG A 141 6.73 4.20 12.72
N LEU A 142 6.21 5.38 12.39
CA LEU A 142 4.80 5.60 12.12
C LEU A 142 4.62 6.12 10.70
N ALA A 143 3.75 5.48 9.94
CA ALA A 143 3.35 5.91 8.63
C ALA A 143 1.87 5.64 8.36
N PHE A 144 1.33 6.33 7.37
CA PHE A 144 -0.05 6.20 6.96
C PHE A 144 -0.10 6.00 5.44
N ALA A 145 -0.81 4.96 5.01
CA ALA A 145 -1.01 4.66 3.60
C ALA A 145 -2.44 5.00 3.20
N LEU A 146 -2.57 5.73 2.10
CA LEU A 146 -3.81 5.90 1.35
C LEU A 146 -3.73 5.04 0.10
N ARG A 147 -4.82 4.36 -0.25
CA ARG A 147 -4.87 3.50 -1.42
C ARG A 147 -5.98 3.92 -2.35
N PHE A 148 -5.57 4.35 -3.53
CA PHE A 148 -6.45 4.85 -4.57
C PHE A 148 -6.53 3.86 -5.72
N ALA A 149 -7.69 3.79 -6.36
CA ALA A 149 -7.94 3.02 -7.57
C ALA A 149 -8.77 3.87 -8.54
N THR A 150 -8.91 3.41 -9.78
CA THR A 150 -9.91 3.94 -10.72
C THR A 150 -11.27 3.28 -10.47
N PRO A 151 -12.40 3.94 -10.80
CA PRO A 151 -13.73 3.36 -10.58
C PRO A 151 -14.02 2.06 -11.34
N GLU A 152 -13.27 1.75 -12.39
CA GLU A 152 -13.44 0.50 -13.16
C GLU A 152 -12.97 -0.75 -12.40
N VAL A 153 -12.15 -0.56 -11.34
CA VAL A 153 -11.65 -1.67 -10.51
C VAL A 153 -12.80 -2.31 -9.76
N ARG A 154 -12.98 -3.61 -9.92
CA ARG A 154 -13.92 -4.42 -9.14
C ARG A 154 -13.15 -5.20 -8.07
N PHE A 155 -13.55 -5.07 -6.81
CA PHE A 155 -13.07 -5.95 -5.76
C PHE A 155 -13.91 -7.23 -5.72
N ASP A 156 -13.29 -8.37 -5.41
CA ASP A 156 -13.97 -9.65 -5.22
C ASP A 156 -14.12 -9.98 -3.73
N PRO A 157 -15.31 -9.79 -3.13
CA PRO A 157 -15.56 -10.10 -1.72
C PRO A 157 -15.36 -11.58 -1.37
N ALA A 158 -15.63 -12.49 -2.32
CA ALA A 158 -15.46 -13.92 -2.08
C ALA A 158 -13.98 -14.28 -1.97
N GLY A 159 -13.17 -13.84 -2.95
CA GLY A 159 -11.72 -14.02 -2.91
C GLY A 159 -11.05 -13.35 -1.70
N LEU A 160 -11.53 -12.18 -1.27
CA LEU A 160 -11.02 -11.52 -0.06
C LEU A 160 -11.24 -12.41 1.17
N LYS A 161 -12.44 -12.98 1.31
CA LYS A 161 -12.77 -13.89 2.40
C LYS A 161 -11.95 -15.17 2.36
N GLU A 162 -11.70 -15.74 1.19
CA GLU A 162 -10.82 -16.91 1.01
C GLU A 162 -9.38 -16.62 1.46
N LYS A 163 -8.92 -15.38 1.30
CA LYS A 163 -7.63 -14.89 1.82
C LYS A 163 -7.67 -14.47 3.29
N GLY A 164 -8.76 -14.77 4.01
CA GLY A 164 -8.91 -14.44 5.43
C GLY A 164 -9.18 -12.96 5.72
N ILE A 165 -9.53 -12.17 4.70
CA ILE A 165 -9.86 -10.75 4.82
C ILE A 165 -11.38 -10.63 5.01
N ASP A 166 -11.81 -10.51 6.26
CA ASP A 166 -13.23 -10.58 6.66
C ASP A 166 -13.93 -9.21 6.70
N TYR A 167 -13.46 -8.23 5.91
CA TYR A 167 -14.13 -6.93 5.79
C TYR A 167 -14.56 -6.65 4.35
N LEU A 168 -15.72 -6.00 4.22
CA LEU A 168 -16.22 -5.53 2.94
C LEU A 168 -15.42 -4.32 2.48
N VAL A 169 -14.86 -4.39 1.28
CA VAL A 169 -14.26 -3.20 0.65
C VAL A 169 -15.39 -2.30 0.20
N LYS A 170 -15.49 -1.14 0.84
CA LYS A 170 -16.32 -0.03 0.38
C LYS A 170 -15.41 1.08 -0.12
N THR A 171 -15.82 1.71 -1.20
CA THR A 171 -15.02 2.73 -1.89
C THR A 171 -15.62 4.11 -1.63
N MET A 172 -14.79 5.13 -1.54
CA MET A 172 -15.21 6.53 -1.43
C MET A 172 -14.74 7.25 -2.69
N LEU A 173 -15.67 7.81 -3.46
CA LEU A 173 -15.33 8.67 -4.59
C LEU A 173 -14.71 9.95 -4.03
N VAL A 174 -13.44 10.19 -4.34
CA VAL A 174 -12.69 11.36 -3.84
C VAL A 174 -12.44 12.42 -4.90
N ARG A 175 -12.56 12.06 -6.19
CA ARG A 175 -12.47 12.98 -7.32
C ARG A 175 -13.15 12.39 -8.56
N GLY A 176 -13.72 13.25 -9.39
CA GLY A 176 -14.31 12.86 -10.67
C GLY A 176 -15.66 12.17 -10.52
N GLU A 177 -15.89 11.13 -11.32
CA GLU A 177 -17.15 10.40 -11.42
C GLU A 177 -16.93 8.88 -11.40
N ASP A 178 -17.69 8.14 -10.59
CA ASP A 178 -17.78 6.68 -10.71
C ASP A 178 -18.91 6.34 -11.69
N ARG A 179 -18.57 5.97 -12.92
CA ARG A 179 -19.52 5.58 -13.97
C ARG A 179 -19.89 4.09 -13.93
N TYR A 180 -19.15 3.29 -13.18
CA TYR A 180 -19.22 1.83 -13.23
C TYR A 180 -20.08 1.26 -12.12
N HIS A 181 -20.04 1.87 -10.93
CA HIS A 181 -20.81 1.46 -9.76
C HIS A 181 -20.60 -0.02 -9.39
N TYR A 182 -19.39 -0.55 -9.61
CA TYR A 182 -19.06 -1.95 -9.33
C TYR A 182 -18.89 -2.26 -7.85
N ASN A 183 -18.58 -1.24 -7.03
CA ASN A 183 -18.31 -1.41 -5.61
C ASN A 183 -19.32 -0.61 -4.78
N GLU A 184 -19.57 -1.06 -3.55
CA GLU A 184 -20.39 -0.29 -2.62
C GLU A 184 -19.71 1.04 -2.28
N SER A 185 -20.46 2.14 -2.38
CA SER A 185 -19.96 3.49 -2.12
C SER A 185 -20.20 3.91 -0.67
N LEU A 186 -19.15 4.41 -0.02
CA LEU A 186 -19.20 5.16 1.22
C LEU A 186 -19.38 6.64 0.89
N GLN A 187 -20.48 7.22 1.40
CA GLN A 187 -20.68 8.66 1.41
C GLN A 187 -20.07 9.23 2.68
N TRP A 188 -19.14 10.17 2.55
CA TRP A 188 -18.63 10.87 3.71
C TRP A 188 -19.66 11.88 4.22
N ALA A 189 -19.89 11.86 5.53
CA ALA A 189 -20.63 12.89 6.23
C ALA A 189 -19.71 13.48 7.31
N PRO A 190 -19.52 14.81 7.37
CA PRO A 190 -18.77 15.43 8.44
C PRO A 190 -19.45 15.15 9.80
N PRO A 191 -18.69 14.95 10.88
CA PRO A 191 -19.28 14.94 12.21
C PRO A 191 -19.94 16.30 12.48
N VAL A 192 -21.18 16.24 12.97
CA VAL A 192 -22.00 17.41 13.36
C VAL A 192 -21.48 18.00 14.68
#